data_AF-A0A1F2T6C2-F1
#
_entry.id   AF-A0A1F2T6C2-F1
#
_cell.length_a   1.000
_cell.length_b   1.000
_cell.length_c   1.000
_cell.angle_alpha   90.00
_cell.angle_beta   90.00
_cell.angle_gamma   90.00
#
_symmetry.space_group_name_H-M   'P 1'
#
loop_
_entity.id
_entity.type
_entity.pdbx_description
1 polymer ?
#
loop_
_entity_poly.entity_id
_entity_poly.type
_entity_poly.pdbx_seq_one_letter_code
_entity_poly.pdbx_strand_id
1 'polypeptide(L)'
;MSERARLDSWKEIARYLGRDVRTVLRWERRRGLPVYRVPGGKLPRVFAYRDELDRWLEGPGISEVPASAAPPVLQERDGDSPALPPQPVLTIPLQNDSARVSLTTSARWRFAASTLFAATLLAAAAAGLWAWTRPPVPLARLVAAGNELQGIDAMGATRWTHRDASAALAVLASKIADTDGDGRDEALASIELTDSSGAHRGGVLTAFDAGGRVRWSYAADDRILFRDGTYGPPWAAAELSVYRTGGRTRIAWAVHHFTWWPSLLLTFDASGNRLGMFVNSGWIRGASPSADGRFLLATGVANSWQAYFVAVLDADNPTGHSPEPAGSPMECLKCPAGDPVAYYVLPRTDVSRHHTFPSFGPSVMTFRDGTLQVHSPQNDGPTVAAVIYEFATDLTLRQARFADSFWEWHRLLEADGKLDHPADRCPERQGLQVQLWTRTAGWQTINVPVR
;
A
#
# COMPACT_ATOMS: atom_id res chain seq x y z
N MET A 1 -27.91 -4.25 12.44
CA MET A 1 -27.31 -3.04 11.82
C MET A 1 -27.32 -3.27 10.32
N SER A 2 -28.09 -2.49 9.56
CA SER A 2 -28.21 -2.69 8.10
C SER A 2 -26.93 -2.22 7.41
N GLU A 3 -26.29 -3.11 6.64
CA GLU A 3 -25.08 -2.84 5.87
C GLU A 3 -25.41 -1.82 4.76
N ARG A 4 -24.80 -0.61 4.81
CA ARG A 4 -25.04 0.41 3.77
C ARG A 4 -24.31 0.01 2.50
N ALA A 5 -25.07 -0.32 1.46
CA ALA A 5 -24.53 -0.70 0.15
C ALA A 5 -23.66 0.42 -0.46
N ARG A 6 -22.39 0.09 -0.71
CA ARG A 6 -21.34 1.01 -1.16
C ARG A 6 -21.01 0.80 -2.64
N LEU A 7 -20.67 1.88 -3.34
CA LEU A 7 -20.21 1.90 -4.74
C LEU A 7 -18.79 2.48 -4.76
N ASP A 8 -17.82 1.78 -5.36
CA ASP A 8 -16.38 2.04 -5.18
C ASP A 8 -15.68 2.62 -6.42
N SER A 9 -16.46 3.06 -7.42
CA SER A 9 -15.91 3.74 -8.58
C SER A 9 -16.88 4.71 -9.25
N TRP A 10 -16.33 5.67 -10.01
CA TRP A 10 -17.13 6.54 -10.87
C TRP A 10 -18.04 5.78 -11.84
N LYS A 11 -17.60 4.61 -12.35
CA LYS A 11 -18.40 3.79 -13.26
C LYS A 11 -19.59 3.14 -12.55
N GLU A 12 -19.41 2.71 -11.32
CA GLU A 12 -20.50 2.13 -10.52
C GLU A 12 -21.51 3.18 -10.08
N ILE A 13 -21.05 4.37 -9.67
CA ILE A 13 -21.91 5.50 -9.33
C ILE A 13 -22.72 5.94 -10.56
N ALA A 14 -22.08 6.03 -11.72
CA ALA A 14 -22.74 6.36 -12.99
C ALA A 14 -23.80 5.33 -13.41
N ARG A 15 -23.47 4.03 -13.27
CA ARG A 15 -24.42 2.95 -13.53
C ARG A 15 -25.60 2.99 -12.57
N TYR A 16 -25.36 3.25 -11.29
CA TYR A 16 -26.41 3.35 -10.28
C TYR A 16 -27.38 4.51 -10.55
N LEU A 17 -26.86 5.67 -10.96
CA LEU A 17 -27.66 6.85 -11.28
C LEU A 17 -28.28 6.84 -12.69
N GLY A 18 -27.99 5.83 -13.52
CA GLY A 18 -28.46 5.77 -14.92
C GLY A 18 -27.95 6.93 -15.79
N ARG A 19 -26.69 7.36 -15.59
CA ARG A 19 -26.08 8.51 -16.27
C ARG A 19 -24.65 8.21 -16.72
N ASP A 20 -24.13 9.02 -17.65
CA ASP A 20 -22.72 8.96 -18.03
C ASP A 20 -21.78 9.44 -16.91
N VAL A 21 -20.59 8.84 -16.83
CA VAL A 21 -19.53 9.21 -15.86
C VAL A 21 -19.21 10.72 -15.91
N ARG A 22 -19.21 11.32 -17.10
CA ARG A 22 -18.96 12.77 -17.28
C ARG A 22 -20.06 13.63 -16.66
N THR A 23 -21.31 13.15 -16.67
CA THR A 23 -22.46 13.83 -16.04
C THR A 23 -22.36 13.76 -14.53
N VAL A 24 -21.98 12.61 -13.98
CA VAL A 24 -21.78 12.41 -12.53
C VAL A 24 -20.62 13.26 -11.99
N LEU A 25 -19.49 13.30 -12.69
CA LEU A 25 -18.36 14.20 -12.36
C LEU A 25 -18.77 15.68 -12.36
N ARG A 26 -19.69 16.07 -13.25
CA ARG A 26 -20.23 17.43 -13.29
C ARG A 26 -21.17 17.70 -12.11
N TRP A 27 -21.94 16.71 -11.67
CA TRP A 27 -22.82 16.82 -10.51
C TRP A 27 -22.06 16.91 -9.19
N GLU A 28 -20.95 16.17 -9.03
CA GLU A 28 -20.03 16.37 -7.90
C GLU A 28 -19.56 17.84 -7.82
N ARG A 29 -19.05 18.39 -8.93
CA ARG A 29 -18.46 19.73 -8.94
C ARG A 29 -19.46 20.87 -8.83
N ARG A 30 -20.69 20.71 -9.35
CA ARG A 30 -21.65 21.82 -9.49
C ARG A 30 -22.90 21.68 -8.64
N ARG A 31 -23.19 20.48 -8.13
CA ARG A 31 -24.45 20.16 -7.43
C ARG A 31 -24.23 19.40 -6.12
N GLY A 32 -22.98 19.25 -5.68
CA GLY A 32 -22.65 18.64 -4.39
C GLY A 32 -23.08 17.19 -4.27
N LEU A 33 -22.95 16.41 -5.36
CA LEU A 33 -23.21 14.96 -5.31
C LEU A 33 -22.33 14.32 -4.21
N PRO A 34 -22.90 13.59 -3.24
CA PRO A 34 -22.16 12.99 -2.13
C PRO A 34 -21.26 11.87 -2.66
N VAL A 35 -19.99 12.21 -2.86
CA VAL A 35 -18.93 11.31 -3.29
C VAL A 35 -17.72 11.56 -2.40
N TYR A 36 -17.22 10.50 -1.78
CA TYR A 36 -16.11 10.54 -0.84
C TYR A 36 -14.84 10.09 -1.54
N ARG A 37 -13.74 10.75 -1.22
CA ARG A 37 -12.41 10.42 -1.73
C ARG A 37 -11.62 9.76 -0.62
N VAL A 38 -11.05 8.59 -0.91
CA VAL A 38 -10.16 7.90 0.04
C VAL A 38 -8.81 8.62 0.03
N PRO A 39 -8.34 9.17 1.17
CA PRO A 39 -7.01 9.78 1.25
C PRO A 39 -5.90 8.73 1.07
N GLY A 40 -4.78 9.09 0.41
CA GLY A 40 -3.56 8.26 0.42
C GLY A 40 -3.16 7.53 -0.87
N GLY A 41 -3.54 8.02 -2.06
CA GLY A 41 -3.04 7.47 -3.34
C GLY A 41 -2.67 8.55 -4.36
N LYS A 42 -1.76 8.24 -5.30
CA LYS A 42 -1.38 9.12 -6.43
C LYS A 42 -2.58 9.51 -7.33
N LEU A 43 -3.70 8.79 -7.25
CA LEU A 43 -4.99 9.14 -7.84
C LEU A 43 -6.10 8.94 -6.79
N PRO A 44 -7.00 9.92 -6.57
CA PRO A 44 -8.05 9.80 -5.57
C PRO A 44 -9.08 8.75 -5.99
N ARG A 45 -9.12 7.60 -5.28
CA ARG A 45 -10.21 6.64 -5.38
C ARG A 45 -11.47 7.23 -4.76
N VAL A 46 -12.61 7.03 -5.42
CA VAL A 46 -13.90 7.59 -5.01
C VAL A 46 -14.86 6.48 -4.59
N PHE A 47 -15.70 6.76 -3.61
CA PHE A 47 -16.84 5.90 -3.27
C PHE A 47 -18.06 6.73 -2.90
N ALA A 48 -19.24 6.13 -2.98
CA ALA A 48 -20.51 6.72 -2.54
C ALA A 48 -21.42 5.65 -1.93
N TYR A 49 -22.30 6.05 -1.01
CA TYR A 49 -23.32 5.17 -0.44
C TYR A 49 -24.64 5.31 -1.18
N ARG A 50 -25.32 4.18 -1.45
CA ARG A 50 -26.59 4.18 -2.20
C ARG A 50 -27.65 5.05 -1.54
N ASP A 51 -27.80 4.96 -0.22
CA ASP A 51 -28.79 5.71 0.56
C ASP A 51 -28.54 7.23 0.57
N GLU A 52 -27.30 7.67 0.38
CA GLU A 52 -26.96 9.09 0.26
C GLU A 52 -27.20 9.61 -1.15
N LEU A 53 -26.95 8.78 -2.17
CA LEU A 53 -27.28 9.10 -3.55
C LEU A 53 -28.80 9.19 -3.76
N ASP A 54 -29.56 8.29 -3.15
CA ASP A 54 -31.03 8.29 -3.19
C ASP A 54 -31.59 9.55 -2.49
N ARG A 55 -31.10 9.86 -1.28
CA ARG A 55 -31.49 11.10 -0.58
C ARG A 55 -31.10 12.37 -1.32
N TRP A 56 -29.96 12.36 -2.02
CA TRP A 56 -29.54 13.48 -2.86
C TRP A 56 -30.42 13.63 -4.11
N LEU A 57 -30.92 12.53 -4.67
CA LEU A 57 -31.90 12.53 -5.76
C LEU A 57 -33.25 13.10 -5.32
N GLU A 58 -33.67 12.83 -4.08
CA GLU A 58 -34.93 13.29 -3.48
C GLU A 58 -34.87 14.75 -2.97
N GLY A 59 -33.68 15.37 -2.90
CA GLY A 59 -33.49 16.74 -2.44
C GLY A 59 -34.06 17.81 -3.39
N PRO A 60 -34.38 19.03 -2.89
CA PRO A 60 -35.01 20.07 -3.70
C PRO A 60 -34.00 20.65 -4.69
N GLY A 61 -34.00 20.11 -5.91
CA GLY A 61 -33.11 20.55 -6.99
C GLY A 61 -32.97 19.60 -8.19
N ILE A 62 -33.63 18.44 -8.16
CA ILE A 62 -33.64 17.50 -9.29
C ILE A 62 -35.08 17.22 -9.76
N SER A 63 -35.91 18.26 -9.81
CA SER A 63 -37.14 18.20 -10.61
C SER A 63 -36.79 18.39 -12.08
N GLU A 64 -37.05 17.32 -12.84
CA GLU A 64 -37.31 17.22 -14.27
C GLU A 64 -37.16 18.48 -15.14
N VAL A 65 -36.23 18.43 -16.10
CA VAL A 65 -36.44 19.11 -17.38
C VAL A 65 -37.24 18.12 -18.24
N PRO A 66 -38.41 18.47 -18.77
CA PRO A 66 -39.22 17.55 -19.55
C PRO A 66 -38.53 17.26 -20.89
N ALA A 67 -38.36 15.98 -21.18
CA ALA A 67 -38.09 15.50 -22.52
C ALA A 67 -39.39 15.59 -23.35
N SER A 68 -39.59 16.71 -24.04
CA SER A 68 -40.55 16.82 -25.13
C SER A 68 -39.89 17.47 -26.34
N ALA A 69 -39.35 16.60 -27.19
CA ALA A 69 -39.39 16.68 -28.65
C ALA A 69 -38.64 15.45 -29.19
N ALA A 70 -39.32 14.31 -29.25
CA ALA A 70 -38.98 13.24 -30.20
C ALA A 70 -39.70 13.53 -31.53
N PRO A 71 -39.27 12.98 -32.70
CA PRO A 71 -39.41 11.55 -32.95
C PRO A 71 -38.31 10.95 -33.90
N PRO A 72 -38.38 9.67 -34.29
CA PRO A 72 -38.66 8.48 -33.51
C PRO A 72 -37.62 7.35 -33.73
N VAL A 73 -37.72 6.33 -32.86
CA VAL A 73 -37.07 5.01 -32.91
C VAL A 73 -37.86 4.06 -33.80
N LEU A 74 -37.20 3.18 -34.57
CA LEU A 74 -37.71 1.86 -35.01
C LEU A 74 -36.49 0.90 -35.16
N GLN A 75 -36.21 0.04 -34.17
CA GLN A 75 -36.60 -1.38 -34.09
C GLN A 75 -36.20 -2.24 -35.31
N GLU A 76 -35.15 -3.04 -35.15
CA GLU A 76 -34.92 -4.24 -35.96
C GLU A 76 -35.90 -5.33 -35.52
N ARG A 77 -36.68 -5.83 -36.48
CA ARG A 77 -37.29 -7.17 -36.43
C ARG A 77 -37.02 -7.86 -37.75
N ASP A 78 -36.55 -9.09 -37.63
CA ASP A 78 -36.49 -10.09 -38.69
C ASP A 78 -37.84 -10.27 -39.39
N GLY A 79 -37.77 -10.56 -40.70
CA GLY A 79 -38.78 -11.39 -41.36
C GLY A 79 -39.48 -10.76 -42.56
N ASP A 80 -39.03 -11.23 -43.72
CA ASP A 80 -39.79 -11.56 -44.92
C ASP A 80 -40.00 -10.52 -46.05
N SER A 81 -39.69 -11.00 -47.25
CA SER A 81 -39.76 -10.35 -48.57
C SER A 81 -41.21 -10.16 -49.04
N PRO A 82 -41.54 -9.24 -49.99
CA PRO A 82 -41.27 -9.51 -51.42
C PRO A 82 -41.04 -8.29 -52.37
N ALA A 83 -40.18 -8.55 -53.38
CA ALA A 83 -40.26 -8.27 -54.83
C ALA A 83 -40.71 -6.90 -55.46
N LEU A 84 -39.81 -6.42 -56.35
CA LEU A 84 -39.96 -5.70 -57.66
C LEU A 84 -40.26 -4.18 -57.68
N PRO A 85 -39.94 -3.40 -58.75
CA PRO A 85 -39.25 -3.67 -60.04
C PRO A 85 -38.05 -2.69 -60.34
N PRO A 86 -37.40 -2.69 -61.54
CA PRO A 86 -35.99 -2.27 -61.74
C PRO A 86 -35.78 -0.85 -62.30
N GLN A 87 -34.50 -0.50 -62.49
CA GLN A 87 -33.84 0.35 -63.54
C GLN A 87 -32.90 1.44 -62.95
N PRO A 88 -31.87 1.95 -63.68
CA PRO A 88 -31.22 1.46 -64.90
C PRO A 88 -29.69 1.24 -64.73
N VAL A 89 -29.16 0.38 -65.60
CA VAL A 89 -27.72 0.08 -65.74
C VAL A 89 -27.09 1.08 -66.72
N LEU A 90 -25.96 1.68 -66.33
CA LEU A 90 -25.10 2.46 -67.23
C LEU A 90 -24.02 1.52 -67.79
N THR A 91 -24.18 1.16 -69.05
CA THR A 91 -23.24 0.39 -69.86
C THR A 91 -22.13 1.32 -70.38
N ILE A 92 -20.86 0.99 -70.12
CA ILE A 92 -19.73 1.56 -70.87
C ILE A 92 -19.04 0.40 -71.61
N PRO A 93 -18.87 0.49 -72.94
CA PRO A 93 -18.40 -0.61 -73.77
C PRO A 93 -16.89 -0.84 -73.65
N LEU A 94 -16.53 -2.12 -73.77
CA LEU A 94 -15.17 -2.64 -73.89
C LEU A 94 -14.56 -2.22 -75.23
N GLN A 95 -13.41 -1.56 -75.19
CA GLN A 95 -12.58 -1.33 -76.36
C GLN A 95 -11.20 -1.95 -76.12
N ASN A 96 -10.98 -3.06 -76.84
CA ASN A 96 -9.73 -3.80 -76.92
C ASN A 96 -8.75 -3.02 -77.80
N ASP A 97 -7.75 -2.38 -77.21
CA ASP A 97 -6.53 -2.00 -77.92
C ASP A 97 -5.36 -2.84 -77.43
N SER A 98 -4.96 -3.78 -78.30
CA SER A 98 -3.81 -4.64 -78.13
C SER A 98 -2.55 -3.89 -78.58
N ALA A 99 -2.04 -3.01 -77.71
CA ALA A 99 -0.72 -2.42 -77.87
C ALA A 99 0.35 -3.40 -77.34
N ARG A 100 1.07 -4.03 -78.27
CA ARG A 100 2.28 -4.82 -77.99
C ARG A 100 3.35 -3.89 -77.43
N VAL A 101 3.58 -3.94 -76.11
CA VAL A 101 4.75 -3.31 -75.48
C VAL A 101 5.83 -4.36 -75.30
N SER A 102 6.90 -4.19 -76.08
CA SER A 102 8.13 -4.98 -76.05
C SER A 102 8.81 -4.83 -74.68
N LEU A 103 8.91 -5.93 -73.92
CA LEU A 103 9.73 -5.99 -72.71
C LEU A 103 11.20 -5.94 -73.10
N THR A 104 11.81 -4.77 -72.97
CA THR A 104 13.27 -4.66 -72.91
C THR A 104 13.69 -4.96 -71.46
N THR A 105 14.34 -6.10 -71.30
CA THR A 105 14.96 -6.55 -70.05
C THR A 105 16.12 -5.62 -69.70
N SER A 106 15.91 -4.66 -68.80
CA SER A 106 17.01 -3.94 -68.17
C SER A 106 17.25 -4.45 -66.75
N ALA A 107 18.46 -4.98 -66.55
CA ALA A 107 18.98 -5.55 -65.33
C ALA A 107 19.25 -4.48 -64.24
N ARG A 108 18.21 -3.75 -63.80
CA ARG A 108 18.31 -2.74 -62.73
C ARG A 108 17.50 -3.07 -61.47
N TRP A 109 16.63 -4.07 -61.51
CA TRP A 109 15.74 -4.41 -60.38
C TRP A 109 16.32 -5.41 -59.37
N ARG A 110 17.50 -5.98 -59.64
CA ARG A 110 18.17 -6.89 -58.68
C ARG A 110 18.90 -6.16 -57.55
N PHE A 111 19.30 -4.90 -57.74
CA PHE A 111 19.98 -4.09 -56.70
C PHE A 111 19.01 -3.31 -55.79
N ALA A 112 17.81 -2.97 -56.29
CA ALA A 112 16.80 -2.26 -55.51
C ALA A 112 16.11 -3.15 -54.46
N ALA A 113 15.89 -4.44 -54.77
CA ALA A 113 15.29 -5.39 -53.83
C ALA A 113 16.26 -5.78 -52.69
N SER A 114 17.56 -5.92 -52.99
CA SER A 114 18.58 -6.26 -52.00
C SER A 114 18.91 -5.10 -51.05
N THR A 115 18.82 -3.86 -51.52
CA THR A 115 18.98 -2.66 -50.67
C THR A 115 17.78 -2.48 -49.74
N LEU A 116 16.56 -2.75 -50.20
CA LEU A 116 15.35 -2.69 -49.36
C LEU A 116 15.36 -3.77 -48.26
N PHE A 117 15.86 -4.98 -48.56
CA PHE A 117 15.98 -6.09 -47.60
C PHE A 117 17.09 -5.85 -46.58
N ALA A 118 18.24 -5.32 -47.00
CA ALA A 118 19.31 -4.92 -46.08
C ALA A 118 18.87 -3.77 -45.17
N ALA A 119 18.10 -2.81 -45.68
CA ALA A 119 17.54 -1.71 -44.89
C ALA A 119 16.48 -2.19 -43.87
N THR A 120 15.62 -3.16 -44.24
CA THR A 120 14.68 -3.75 -43.27
C THR A 120 15.39 -4.60 -42.22
N LEU A 121 16.43 -5.35 -42.58
CA LEU A 121 17.25 -6.09 -41.61
C LEU A 121 18.00 -5.15 -40.66
N LEU A 122 18.56 -4.06 -41.17
CA LEU A 122 19.21 -3.03 -40.34
C LEU A 122 18.19 -2.31 -39.45
N ALA A 123 17.00 -2.00 -39.95
CA ALA A 123 15.94 -1.41 -39.15
C ALA A 123 15.41 -2.38 -38.07
N ALA A 124 15.27 -3.67 -38.39
CA ALA A 124 14.88 -4.70 -37.43
C ALA A 124 15.98 -4.96 -36.39
N ALA A 125 17.26 -4.97 -36.80
CA ALA A 125 18.40 -5.07 -35.90
C ALA A 125 18.52 -3.83 -35.01
N ALA A 126 18.34 -2.63 -35.57
CA ALA A 126 18.32 -1.38 -34.82
C ALA A 126 17.13 -1.31 -33.87
N ALA A 127 15.94 -1.77 -34.27
CA ALA A 127 14.76 -1.85 -33.42
C ALA A 127 14.93 -2.90 -32.32
N GLY A 128 15.57 -4.04 -32.61
CA GLY A 128 15.91 -5.07 -31.63
C GLY A 128 16.97 -4.58 -30.64
N LEU A 129 18.02 -3.92 -31.13
CA LEU A 129 19.06 -3.31 -30.30
C LEU A 129 18.48 -2.16 -29.45
N TRP A 130 17.59 -1.35 -30.01
CA TRP A 130 16.90 -0.30 -29.29
C TRP A 130 15.93 -0.87 -28.24
N ALA A 131 15.16 -1.90 -28.57
CA ALA A 131 14.31 -2.59 -27.61
C ALA A 131 15.12 -3.25 -26.48
N TRP A 132 16.32 -3.74 -26.78
CA TRP A 132 17.23 -4.36 -25.81
C TRP A 132 17.97 -3.34 -24.94
N THR A 133 18.25 -2.15 -25.47
CA THR A 133 18.94 -1.06 -24.75
C THR A 133 18.00 -0.07 -24.07
N ARG A 134 16.68 -0.15 -24.31
CA ARG A 134 15.70 0.64 -23.57
C ARG A 134 15.77 0.24 -22.09
N PRO A 135 15.93 1.21 -21.16
CA PRO A 135 15.86 0.91 -19.75
C PRO A 135 14.49 0.30 -19.44
N PRO A 136 14.42 -0.76 -18.61
CA PRO A 136 13.14 -1.31 -18.18
C PRO A 136 12.29 -0.21 -17.56
N VAL A 137 11.01 -0.17 -17.91
CA VAL A 137 10.09 0.81 -17.32
C VAL A 137 10.00 0.51 -15.82
N PRO A 138 10.34 1.48 -14.96
CA PRO A 138 10.37 1.25 -13.52
C PRO A 138 8.98 0.89 -13.00
N LEU A 139 8.94 -0.11 -12.14
CA LEU A 139 7.72 -0.48 -11.44
C LEU A 139 7.38 0.61 -10.42
N ALA A 140 6.09 0.84 -10.23
CA ALA A 140 5.60 1.76 -9.21
C ALA A 140 4.99 1.02 -8.01
N ARG A 141 4.36 -0.14 -8.23
CA ARG A 141 3.68 -0.92 -7.19
C ARG A 141 3.36 -2.34 -7.64
N LEU A 142 3.06 -3.18 -6.66
CA LEU A 142 2.49 -4.51 -6.85
C LEU A 142 1.00 -4.53 -6.48
N VAL A 143 0.21 -5.32 -7.19
CA VAL A 143 -1.22 -5.53 -6.90
C VAL A 143 -1.54 -7.01 -7.06
N ALA A 144 -2.24 -7.59 -6.08
CA ALA A 144 -2.80 -8.92 -6.22
C ALA A 144 -4.27 -8.88 -6.63
N ALA A 145 -4.68 -9.85 -7.43
CA ALA A 145 -6.06 -10.11 -7.83
C ALA A 145 -6.28 -11.63 -7.90
N GLY A 146 -7.01 -12.18 -6.93
CA GLY A 146 -7.21 -13.62 -6.81
C GLY A 146 -5.86 -14.31 -6.60
N ASN A 147 -5.42 -15.09 -7.57
CA ASN A 147 -4.15 -15.84 -7.51
C ASN A 147 -3.04 -15.24 -8.40
N GLU A 148 -3.26 -14.03 -8.90
CA GLU A 148 -2.29 -13.29 -9.70
C GLU A 148 -1.70 -12.13 -8.92
N LEU A 149 -0.41 -11.90 -9.09
CA LEU A 149 0.32 -10.73 -8.65
C LEU A 149 0.85 -9.98 -9.88
N GLN A 150 0.55 -8.70 -9.97
CA GLN A 150 0.89 -7.86 -11.11
C GLN A 150 1.86 -6.76 -10.71
N GLY A 151 2.93 -6.61 -11.48
CA GLY A 151 3.83 -5.45 -11.43
C GLY A 151 3.30 -4.34 -12.31
N ILE A 152 3.01 -3.18 -11.72
CA ILE A 152 2.39 -2.04 -12.42
C ILE A 152 3.35 -0.86 -12.43
N ASP A 153 3.50 -0.22 -13.59
CA ASP A 153 4.31 0.99 -13.74
C ASP A 153 3.61 2.27 -13.22
N ALA A 154 4.32 3.41 -13.28
CA ALA A 154 3.80 4.69 -12.82
C ALA A 154 2.59 5.21 -13.62
N MET A 155 2.40 4.73 -14.85
CA MET A 155 1.29 5.09 -15.74
C MET A 155 0.08 4.16 -15.54
N GLY A 156 0.22 3.11 -14.73
CA GLY A 156 -0.84 2.15 -14.44
C GLY A 156 -0.88 0.95 -15.39
N ALA A 157 0.12 0.76 -16.25
CA ALA A 157 0.19 -0.39 -17.13
C ALA A 157 0.86 -1.59 -16.44
N THR A 158 0.29 -2.78 -16.64
CA THR A 158 0.87 -4.04 -16.16
C THR A 158 2.10 -4.38 -16.99
N ARG A 159 3.25 -4.54 -16.31
CA ARG A 159 4.55 -4.89 -16.92
C ARG A 159 4.79 -6.38 -16.93
N TRP A 160 4.33 -7.07 -15.89
CA TRP A 160 4.42 -8.51 -15.76
C TRP A 160 3.31 -9.02 -14.83
N THR A 161 3.00 -10.30 -14.95
CA THR A 161 2.07 -11.01 -14.09
C THR A 161 2.74 -12.29 -13.61
N HIS A 162 2.74 -12.49 -12.30
CA HIS A 162 3.11 -13.74 -11.65
C HIS A 162 1.83 -14.43 -11.16
N ARG A 163 1.72 -15.75 -11.32
CA ARG A 163 0.55 -16.52 -10.87
C ARG A 163 0.99 -17.60 -9.90
N ASP A 164 0.32 -17.69 -8.76
CA ASP A 164 0.41 -18.81 -7.85
C ASP A 164 -0.81 -19.71 -8.05
N ALA A 165 -0.63 -20.96 -8.46
CA ALA A 165 -1.75 -21.87 -8.67
C ALA A 165 -2.35 -22.41 -7.36
N SER A 166 -1.65 -22.25 -6.23
CA SER A 166 -1.92 -22.97 -4.98
C SER A 166 -2.63 -22.14 -3.90
N ALA A 167 -2.73 -20.82 -4.08
CA ALA A 167 -3.34 -19.92 -3.11
C ALA A 167 -3.88 -18.64 -3.76
N ALA A 168 -4.90 -18.06 -3.12
CA ALA A 168 -5.23 -16.65 -3.33
C ALA A 168 -4.20 -15.78 -2.59
N LEU A 169 -3.86 -14.65 -3.20
CA LEU A 169 -2.82 -13.73 -2.77
C LEU A 169 -3.46 -12.41 -2.33
N ALA A 170 -3.07 -11.90 -1.16
CA ALA A 170 -3.28 -10.52 -0.76
C ALA A 170 -1.92 -9.85 -0.54
N VAL A 171 -1.68 -8.68 -1.14
CA VAL A 171 -0.45 -7.90 -0.89
C VAL A 171 -0.71 -6.94 0.26
N LEU A 172 -0.04 -7.17 1.38
CA LEU A 172 -0.19 -6.37 2.61
C LEU A 172 0.78 -5.19 2.59
N ALA A 173 1.98 -5.41 2.08
CA ALA A 173 2.97 -4.38 1.82
C ALA A 173 3.83 -4.73 0.60
N SER A 174 4.35 -3.72 -0.10
CA SER A 174 5.31 -3.92 -1.17
C SER A 174 6.36 -2.81 -1.20
N LYS A 175 7.55 -3.14 -1.69
CA LYS A 175 8.63 -2.18 -1.92
C LYS A 175 9.26 -2.42 -3.27
N ILE A 176 9.51 -1.34 -4.00
CA ILE A 176 10.29 -1.34 -5.24
C ILE A 176 11.60 -0.64 -4.91
N ALA A 177 12.72 -1.35 -5.02
CA ALA A 177 14.05 -0.82 -4.73
C ALA A 177 15.13 -1.72 -5.32
N ASP A 178 16.23 -1.12 -5.74
CA ASP A 178 17.50 -1.80 -6.02
C ASP A 178 18.09 -2.38 -4.72
N THR A 179 17.86 -3.68 -4.52
CA THR A 179 18.25 -4.40 -3.31
C THR A 179 19.65 -4.99 -3.41
N ASP A 180 20.11 -5.39 -4.59
CA ASP A 180 21.43 -6.01 -4.77
C ASP A 180 22.51 -5.07 -5.32
N GLY A 181 22.15 -3.84 -5.68
CA GLY A 181 23.06 -2.80 -6.14
C GLY A 181 23.42 -2.91 -7.62
N ASP A 182 22.67 -3.68 -8.42
CA ASP A 182 22.92 -3.83 -9.86
C ASP A 182 22.38 -2.65 -10.70
N GLY A 183 21.71 -1.69 -10.07
CA GLY A 183 21.10 -0.52 -10.71
C GLY A 183 19.71 -0.79 -11.29
N ARG A 184 19.10 -1.94 -11.02
CA ARG A 184 17.72 -2.29 -11.38
C ARG A 184 16.91 -2.50 -10.11
N ASP A 185 15.67 -2.03 -10.12
CA ASP A 185 14.81 -2.23 -8.96
C ASP A 185 14.24 -3.65 -8.93
N GLU A 186 14.36 -4.30 -7.77
CA GLU A 186 13.55 -5.46 -7.41
C GLU A 186 12.17 -5.04 -6.94
N ALA A 187 11.23 -5.97 -7.06
CA ALA A 187 9.95 -5.86 -6.39
C ALA A 187 9.87 -6.85 -5.22
N LEU A 188 9.65 -6.34 -4.02
CA LEU A 188 9.43 -7.12 -2.81
C LEU A 188 7.95 -7.07 -2.43
N ALA A 189 7.38 -8.21 -2.06
CA ALA A 189 5.97 -8.33 -1.66
C ALA A 189 5.85 -9.08 -0.34
N SER A 190 5.19 -8.46 0.64
CA SER A 190 4.64 -9.09 1.84
C SER A 190 3.24 -9.58 1.50
N ILE A 191 3.09 -10.90 1.36
CA ILE A 191 1.90 -11.55 0.81
C ILE A 191 1.26 -12.43 1.87
N GLU A 192 -0.05 -12.35 2.02
CA GLU A 192 -0.84 -13.30 2.79
C GLU A 192 -1.46 -14.32 1.84
N LEU A 193 -1.34 -15.60 2.23
CA LEU A 193 -1.79 -16.73 1.45
C LEU A 193 -3.06 -17.32 2.07
N THR A 194 -4.07 -17.48 1.22
CA THR A 194 -5.34 -18.10 1.58
C THR A 194 -5.61 -19.30 0.68
N ASP A 195 -6.03 -20.42 1.25
CA ASP A 195 -6.37 -21.62 0.46
C ASP A 195 -7.74 -21.48 -0.25
N SER A 196 -8.11 -22.49 -1.05
CA SER A 196 -9.38 -22.50 -1.79
C SER A 196 -10.62 -22.50 -0.89
N SER A 197 -10.51 -22.86 0.39
CA SER A 197 -11.61 -22.81 1.36
C SER A 197 -11.76 -21.45 2.02
N GLY A 198 -10.80 -20.54 1.82
CA GLY A 198 -10.74 -19.26 2.51
C GLY A 198 -9.93 -19.32 3.81
N ALA A 199 -9.26 -20.43 4.13
CA ALA A 199 -8.46 -20.55 5.34
C ALA A 199 -7.07 -19.91 5.18
N HIS A 200 -6.64 -19.17 6.21
CA HIS A 200 -5.33 -18.53 6.23
C HIS A 200 -4.21 -19.57 6.35
N ARG A 201 -3.27 -19.55 5.40
CA ARG A 201 -2.12 -20.46 5.36
C ARG A 201 -0.86 -19.86 5.98
N GLY A 202 -0.75 -18.54 6.01
CA GLY A 202 0.46 -17.83 6.46
C GLY A 202 0.88 -16.72 5.51
N GLY A 203 1.80 -15.90 6.01
CA GLY A 203 2.47 -14.84 5.30
C GLY A 203 3.77 -15.31 4.64
N VAL A 204 4.04 -14.78 3.46
CA VAL A 204 5.26 -15.01 2.69
C VAL A 204 5.84 -13.67 2.24
N LEU A 205 7.15 -13.51 2.38
CA LEU A 205 7.92 -12.47 1.73
C LEU A 205 8.49 -13.02 0.43
N THR A 206 8.16 -12.41 -0.71
CA THR A 206 8.70 -12.81 -2.02
C THR A 206 9.41 -11.65 -2.70
N ALA A 207 10.60 -11.93 -3.23
CA ALA A 207 11.35 -11.02 -4.08
C ALA A 207 11.25 -11.42 -5.55
N PHE A 208 11.02 -10.44 -6.41
CA PHE A 208 10.93 -10.58 -7.85
C PHE A 208 12.00 -9.71 -8.52
N ASP A 209 12.57 -10.21 -9.62
CA ASP A 209 13.37 -9.38 -10.51
C ASP A 209 12.50 -8.38 -11.28
N ALA A 210 13.13 -7.46 -12.02
CA ALA A 210 12.43 -6.47 -12.83
C ALA A 210 11.46 -7.07 -13.88
N GLY A 211 11.63 -8.35 -14.24
CA GLY A 211 10.78 -9.09 -15.18
C GLY A 211 9.64 -9.87 -14.51
N GLY A 212 9.52 -9.83 -13.19
CA GLY A 212 8.49 -10.56 -12.43
C GLY A 212 8.84 -12.03 -12.15
N ARG A 213 10.09 -12.46 -12.35
CA ARG A 213 10.54 -13.80 -11.96
C ARG A 213 10.89 -13.81 -10.47
N VAL A 214 10.45 -14.83 -9.76
CA VAL A 214 10.78 -15.02 -8.34
C VAL A 214 12.28 -15.26 -8.21
N ARG A 215 12.95 -14.43 -7.42
CA ARG A 215 14.34 -14.61 -7.02
C ARG A 215 14.43 -15.53 -5.81
N TRP A 216 13.61 -15.25 -4.80
CA TRP A 216 13.49 -16.03 -3.57
C TRP A 216 12.16 -15.74 -2.89
N SER A 217 11.75 -16.66 -2.02
CA SER A 217 10.59 -16.52 -1.14
C SER A 217 10.93 -17.04 0.25
N TYR A 218 10.33 -16.44 1.27
CA TYR A 218 10.51 -16.84 2.67
C TYR A 218 9.16 -16.89 3.38
N ALA A 219 8.87 -18.00 4.04
CA ALA A 219 7.72 -18.16 4.93
C ALA A 219 8.23 -18.22 6.37
N ALA A 220 7.64 -17.44 7.28
CA ALA A 220 7.98 -17.54 8.69
C ALA A 220 7.39 -18.82 9.29
N ASP A 221 8.24 -19.61 9.95
CA ASP A 221 7.90 -20.86 10.64
C ASP A 221 8.36 -20.87 12.11
N ASP A 222 8.89 -19.74 12.57
CA ASP A 222 9.45 -19.56 13.90
C ASP A 222 8.46 -19.95 15.01
N ARG A 223 8.98 -20.54 16.09
CA ARG A 223 8.22 -20.86 17.31
C ARG A 223 8.89 -20.19 18.51
N ILE A 224 8.16 -19.29 19.16
CA ILE A 224 8.66 -18.52 20.30
C ILE A 224 7.95 -18.98 21.58
N LEU A 225 8.74 -19.25 22.62
CA LEU A 225 8.23 -19.57 23.94
C LEU A 225 8.22 -18.31 24.81
N PHE A 226 7.02 -17.92 25.23
CA PHE A 226 6.79 -16.97 26.29
C PHE A 226 6.30 -17.71 27.54
N ARG A 227 6.23 -17.01 28.67
CA ARG A 227 5.73 -17.57 29.93
C ARG A 227 4.27 -18.06 29.82
N ASP A 228 3.43 -17.35 29.07
CA ASP A 228 2.03 -17.73 28.82
C ASP A 228 1.85 -18.89 27.84
N GLY A 229 2.87 -19.21 27.03
CA GLY A 229 2.78 -20.31 26.09
C GLY A 229 3.74 -20.23 24.91
N THR A 230 3.65 -21.23 24.03
CA THR A 230 4.41 -21.27 22.77
C THR A 230 3.53 -20.80 21.61
N TYR A 231 4.04 -19.85 20.84
CA TYR A 231 3.38 -19.32 19.65
C TYR A 231 4.20 -19.65 18.42
N GLY A 232 3.53 -20.03 17.34
CA GLY A 232 4.17 -20.44 16.09
C GLY A 232 3.29 -20.13 14.89
N PRO A 233 3.56 -20.71 13.73
CA PRO A 233 2.75 -20.47 12.54
C PRO A 233 1.28 -20.89 12.73
N PRO A 234 0.34 -20.30 11.96
CA PRO A 234 0.61 -19.38 10.87
C PRO A 234 0.90 -17.94 11.34
N TRP A 235 1.97 -17.36 10.80
CA TRP A 235 2.31 -15.95 10.95
C TRP A 235 1.64 -15.17 9.82
N ALA A 236 0.90 -14.11 10.13
CA ALA A 236 0.29 -13.21 9.16
C ALA A 236 1.30 -12.17 8.65
N ALA A 237 1.27 -11.91 7.35
CA ALA A 237 2.14 -10.93 6.71
C ALA A 237 1.74 -9.50 7.13
N ALA A 238 2.73 -8.62 7.34
CA ALA A 238 2.47 -7.22 7.67
C ALA A 238 3.44 -6.28 6.94
N GLU A 239 3.98 -5.29 7.65
CA GLU A 239 4.79 -4.21 7.09
C GLU A 239 6.11 -4.71 6.49
N LEU A 240 6.55 -4.03 5.44
CA LEU A 240 7.80 -4.31 4.74
C LEU A 240 8.56 -3.01 4.50
N SER A 241 9.84 -3.00 4.82
CA SER A 241 10.75 -1.88 4.59
C SER A 241 12.07 -2.34 3.99
N VAL A 242 12.71 -1.45 3.23
CA VAL A 242 14.07 -1.60 2.71
C VAL A 242 14.89 -0.48 3.34
N TYR A 243 16.03 -0.81 3.90
CA TYR A 243 16.92 0.13 4.56
C TYR A 243 18.37 -0.10 4.18
N ARG A 244 19.24 0.89 4.43
CA ARG A 244 20.68 0.79 4.20
C ARG A 244 21.43 0.96 5.51
N THR A 245 22.41 0.10 5.74
CA THR A 245 23.31 0.13 6.90
C THR A 245 24.70 -0.35 6.47
N GLY A 246 25.75 0.34 6.90
CA GLY A 246 27.13 -0.01 6.54
C GLY A 246 27.37 -0.15 5.03
N GLY A 247 26.67 0.66 4.21
CA GLY A 247 26.74 0.60 2.73
C GLY A 247 26.00 -0.57 2.09
N ARG A 248 25.30 -1.41 2.86
CA ARG A 248 24.55 -2.58 2.37
C ARG A 248 23.06 -2.31 2.42
N THR A 249 22.33 -2.74 1.40
CA THR A 249 20.87 -2.77 1.42
C THR A 249 20.38 -4.00 2.19
N ARG A 250 19.38 -3.80 3.04
CA ARG A 250 18.75 -4.78 3.89
C ARG A 250 17.23 -4.67 3.79
N ILE A 251 16.56 -5.77 4.12
CA ILE A 251 15.10 -5.86 4.11
C ILE A 251 14.64 -6.14 5.53
N ALA A 252 13.60 -5.46 5.97
CA ALA A 252 12.95 -5.67 7.26
C ALA A 252 11.47 -5.98 7.02
N TRP A 253 11.02 -7.12 7.51
CA TRP A 253 9.69 -7.66 7.31
C TRP A 253 9.05 -8.00 8.64
N ALA A 254 7.94 -7.34 8.94
CA ALA A 254 7.15 -7.59 10.12
C ALA A 254 6.10 -8.68 9.81
N VAL A 255 5.96 -9.62 10.74
CA VAL A 255 4.88 -10.62 10.77
C VAL A 255 4.30 -10.68 12.16
N HIS A 256 3.02 -11.00 12.30
CA HIS A 256 2.37 -11.18 13.60
C HIS A 256 1.63 -12.51 13.66
N HIS A 257 1.44 -13.05 14.86
CA HIS A 257 0.71 -14.30 15.01
C HIS A 257 -0.73 -14.10 14.53
N PHE A 258 -1.22 -14.98 13.65
CA PHE A 258 -2.53 -14.79 13.01
C PHE A 258 -3.69 -14.64 14.00
N THR A 259 -3.64 -15.38 15.12
CA THR A 259 -4.70 -15.39 16.14
C THR A 259 -4.40 -14.54 17.38
N TRP A 260 -3.12 -14.31 17.68
CA TRP A 260 -2.69 -13.89 19.01
C TRP A 260 -1.78 -12.66 18.90
N TRP A 261 -1.20 -12.26 20.03
CA TRP A 261 -0.52 -10.98 20.17
C TRP A 261 0.95 -10.90 19.71
N PRO A 262 1.79 -11.97 19.68
CA PRO A 262 3.21 -11.75 19.44
C PRO A 262 3.51 -11.42 17.97
N SER A 263 4.60 -10.70 17.75
CA SER A 263 5.09 -10.40 16.40
C SER A 263 6.61 -10.49 16.29
N LEU A 264 7.07 -10.66 15.06
CA LEU A 264 8.47 -10.79 14.70
C LEU A 264 8.82 -9.71 13.68
N LEU A 265 9.97 -9.07 13.84
CA LEU A 265 10.64 -8.33 12.79
C LEU A 265 11.82 -9.17 12.30
N LEU A 266 11.66 -9.73 11.11
CA LEU A 266 12.66 -10.55 10.44
C LEU A 266 13.46 -9.66 9.48
N THR A 267 14.77 -9.84 9.43
CA THR A 267 15.62 -9.08 8.52
C THR A 267 16.41 -9.97 7.58
N PHE A 268 16.65 -9.47 6.36
CA PHE A 268 17.25 -10.23 5.27
C PHE A 268 18.27 -9.40 4.51
N ASP A 269 19.23 -10.08 3.89
CA ASP A 269 20.02 -9.51 2.80
C ASP A 269 19.25 -9.56 1.46
N ALA A 270 19.84 -9.00 0.41
CA ALA A 270 19.25 -8.97 -0.93
C ALA A 270 19.03 -10.36 -1.54
N SER A 271 19.77 -11.37 -1.08
CA SER A 271 19.67 -12.76 -1.55
C SER A 271 18.62 -13.57 -0.78
N GLY A 272 17.94 -12.96 0.20
CA GLY A 272 16.92 -13.62 1.01
C GLY A 272 17.49 -14.41 2.18
N ASN A 273 18.78 -14.26 2.50
CA ASN A 273 19.35 -14.87 3.70
C ASN A 273 18.92 -14.08 4.92
N ARG A 274 18.40 -14.77 5.92
CA ARG A 274 17.98 -14.17 7.19
C ARG A 274 19.20 -13.70 7.98
N LEU A 275 19.14 -12.46 8.47
CA LEU A 275 20.20 -11.80 9.22
C LEU A 275 19.87 -11.69 10.71
N GLY A 276 18.61 -11.47 11.05
CA GLY A 276 18.20 -11.25 12.43
C GLY A 276 16.70 -11.41 12.67
N MET A 277 16.35 -11.42 13.95
CA MET A 277 14.97 -11.46 14.44
C MET A 277 14.84 -10.67 15.72
N PHE A 278 13.92 -9.70 15.72
CA PHE A 278 13.44 -9.05 16.92
C PHE A 278 12.02 -9.52 17.24
N VAL A 279 11.79 -9.95 18.47
CA VAL A 279 10.48 -10.42 18.96
C VAL A 279 9.82 -9.33 19.79
N ASN A 280 8.55 -9.02 19.55
CA ASN A 280 7.82 -8.04 20.36
C ASN A 280 6.53 -8.61 20.97
N SER A 281 6.25 -8.22 22.21
CA SER A 281 5.00 -8.49 22.92
C SER A 281 3.85 -7.61 22.42
N GLY A 282 3.35 -7.90 21.22
CA GLY A 282 2.36 -7.08 20.55
C GLY A 282 2.77 -6.81 19.12
N TRP A 283 1.88 -6.26 18.30
CA TRP A 283 2.11 -6.16 16.87
C TRP A 283 3.06 -5.03 16.48
N ILE A 284 4.15 -5.37 15.81
CA ILE A 284 5.00 -4.45 15.07
C ILE A 284 4.21 -3.98 13.84
N ARG A 285 4.07 -2.66 13.72
CA ARG A 285 3.32 -1.97 12.67
C ARG A 285 4.21 -1.18 11.72
N GLY A 286 5.46 -0.94 12.11
CA GLY A 286 6.41 -0.13 11.36
C GLY A 286 7.84 -0.56 11.61
N ALA A 287 8.68 -0.39 10.59
CA ALA A 287 10.13 -0.46 10.69
C ALA A 287 10.72 0.66 9.83
N SER A 288 11.58 1.51 10.40
CA SER A 288 12.12 2.68 9.69
C SER A 288 13.56 2.97 10.13
N PRO A 289 14.48 3.24 9.21
CA PRO A 289 15.87 3.52 9.56
C PRO A 289 16.04 4.93 10.14
N SER A 290 17.06 5.10 10.99
CA SER A 290 17.61 6.41 11.33
C SER A 290 18.26 7.06 10.10
N ALA A 291 18.44 8.38 10.13
CA ALA A 291 19.01 9.14 9.00
C ALA A 291 20.44 8.69 8.64
N ASP A 292 21.22 8.29 9.64
CA ASP A 292 22.59 7.78 9.49
C ASP A 292 22.64 6.28 9.16
N GLY A 293 21.49 5.60 9.11
CA GLY A 293 21.37 4.18 8.83
C GLY A 293 21.92 3.26 9.93
N ARG A 294 22.36 3.79 11.07
CA ARG A 294 22.92 2.98 12.18
C ARG A 294 21.86 2.24 12.98
N PHE A 295 20.63 2.76 13.00
CA PHE A 295 19.54 2.20 13.78
C PHE A 295 18.33 1.88 12.92
N LEU A 296 17.61 0.84 13.33
CA LEU A 296 16.31 0.47 12.80
C LEU A 296 15.27 0.66 13.91
N LEU A 297 14.33 1.56 13.70
CA LEU A 297 13.25 1.85 14.64
C LEU A 297 12.05 0.96 14.31
N ALA A 298 11.75 0.00 15.19
CA ALA A 298 10.50 -0.76 15.13
C ALA A 298 9.43 -0.05 15.95
N THR A 299 8.23 0.13 15.38
CA THR A 299 7.10 0.77 16.04
C THR A 299 5.88 -0.14 16.02
N GLY A 300 5.03 -0.01 17.03
CA GLY A 300 3.84 -0.85 17.12
C GLY A 300 3.19 -0.80 18.49
N VAL A 301 2.44 -1.84 18.83
CA VAL A 301 1.76 -1.98 20.12
C VAL A 301 2.60 -2.84 21.07
N ALA A 302 2.73 -2.39 22.32
CA ALA A 302 3.29 -3.16 23.42
C ALA A 302 2.15 -3.56 24.37
N ASN A 303 1.78 -4.84 24.33
CA ASN A 303 0.61 -5.36 25.00
C ASN A 303 0.75 -5.38 26.52
N SER A 304 1.93 -5.68 27.05
CA SER A 304 2.21 -5.61 28.50
C SER A 304 1.99 -4.22 29.07
N TRP A 305 2.14 -3.19 28.24
CA TRP A 305 2.00 -1.79 28.61
C TRP A 305 0.66 -1.19 28.18
N GLN A 306 -0.13 -1.91 27.39
CA GLN A 306 -1.33 -1.40 26.72
C GLN A 306 -1.08 -0.04 26.06
N ALA A 307 0.03 0.07 25.34
CA ALA A 307 0.56 1.33 24.83
C ALA A 307 1.24 1.14 23.47
N TYR A 308 1.63 2.25 22.84
CA TYR A 308 2.51 2.20 21.68
C TYR A 308 3.97 2.14 22.11
N PHE A 309 4.83 1.56 21.28
CA PHE A 309 6.26 1.52 21.52
C PHE A 309 7.10 2.01 20.33
N VAL A 310 8.34 2.34 20.65
CA VAL A 310 9.43 2.56 19.70
C VAL A 310 10.65 1.78 20.21
N ALA A 311 11.03 0.70 19.53
CA ALA A 311 12.25 -0.03 19.80
C ALA A 311 13.35 0.47 18.86
N VAL A 312 14.47 0.90 19.42
CA VAL A 312 15.67 1.27 18.68
C VAL A 312 16.55 0.04 18.60
N LEU A 313 16.75 -0.49 17.41
CA LEU A 313 17.58 -1.67 17.16
C LEU A 313 18.87 -1.24 16.45
N ASP A 314 19.96 -1.97 16.67
CA ASP A 314 21.14 -1.89 15.81
C ASP A 314 20.73 -2.33 14.39
N ALA A 315 20.98 -1.49 13.38
CA ALA A 315 20.55 -1.80 12.01
C ALA A 315 21.36 -2.93 11.37
N ASP A 316 22.63 -3.11 11.74
CA ASP A 316 23.47 -4.20 11.23
C ASP A 316 23.12 -5.54 11.89
N ASN A 317 22.62 -5.52 13.13
CA ASN A 317 22.18 -6.71 13.85
C ASN A 317 20.90 -6.47 14.69
N PRO A 318 19.72 -6.39 14.05
CA PRO A 318 18.45 -6.12 14.72
C PRO A 318 17.87 -7.41 15.36
N THR A 319 18.62 -8.01 16.28
CA THR A 319 18.24 -9.22 17.02
C THR A 319 17.90 -8.90 18.47
N GLY A 320 16.87 -9.55 19.01
CA GLY A 320 16.56 -9.49 20.44
C GLY A 320 15.07 -9.63 20.69
N HIS A 321 14.61 -9.03 21.78
CA HIS A 321 13.20 -9.05 22.15
C HIS A 321 12.79 -7.81 22.97
N SER A 322 11.50 -7.52 23.03
CA SER A 322 10.96 -6.45 23.88
C SER A 322 11.28 -6.72 25.35
N PRO A 323 11.71 -5.71 26.12
CA PRO A 323 12.11 -5.89 27.51
C PRO A 323 10.89 -6.03 28.43
N GLU A 324 10.41 -7.24 28.62
CA GLU A 324 9.24 -7.49 29.46
C GLU A 324 9.56 -7.47 30.96
N PRO A 325 8.61 -7.04 31.83
CA PRO A 325 8.73 -7.25 33.26
C PRO A 325 8.93 -8.74 33.58
N ALA A 326 9.92 -9.04 34.42
CA ALA A 326 10.21 -10.40 34.85
C ALA A 326 8.98 -11.03 35.52
N GLY A 327 8.65 -12.26 35.15
CA GLY A 327 7.46 -12.97 35.65
C GLY A 327 6.15 -12.62 34.95
N SER A 328 6.13 -11.62 34.04
CA SER A 328 4.92 -11.32 33.27
C SER A 328 4.53 -12.47 32.33
N PRO A 329 3.25 -12.65 31.98
CA PRO A 329 2.83 -13.67 31.01
C PRO A 329 3.52 -13.53 29.64
N MET A 330 3.87 -12.30 29.27
CA MET A 330 4.53 -12.00 28.00
C MET A 330 6.05 -12.08 28.08
N GLU A 331 6.64 -12.43 29.23
CA GLU A 331 8.08 -12.62 29.37
C GLU A 331 8.56 -13.71 28.39
N CYS A 332 9.52 -13.35 27.54
CA CYS A 332 10.06 -14.31 26.59
C CYS A 332 11.08 -15.23 27.26
N LEU A 333 10.82 -16.54 27.20
CA LEU A 333 11.68 -17.57 27.79
C LEU A 333 12.66 -18.19 26.78
N LYS A 334 12.30 -18.18 25.49
CA LYS A 334 13.16 -18.68 24.40
C LYS A 334 13.13 -17.72 23.20
N CYS A 335 13.72 -16.54 23.38
CA CYS A 335 13.89 -15.53 22.34
C CYS A 335 15.33 -15.50 21.79
N PRO A 336 15.55 -14.87 20.63
CA PRO A 336 16.89 -14.51 20.17
C PRO A 336 17.64 -13.74 21.24
N ALA A 337 18.93 -14.06 21.36
CA ALA A 337 19.84 -13.26 22.18
C ALA A 337 19.98 -11.85 21.59
N GLY A 338 20.28 -10.90 22.46
CA GLY A 338 20.37 -9.48 22.12
C GLY A 338 19.22 -8.69 22.71
N ASP A 339 19.42 -7.38 22.72
CA ASP A 339 18.52 -6.40 23.32
C ASP A 339 18.39 -5.21 22.38
N PRO A 340 17.25 -4.49 22.39
CA PRO A 340 17.19 -3.18 21.76
C PRO A 340 18.21 -2.24 22.41
N VAL A 341 18.71 -1.26 21.66
CA VAL A 341 19.54 -0.18 22.20
C VAL A 341 18.73 0.65 23.21
N ALA A 342 17.48 0.93 22.85
CA ALA A 342 16.50 1.58 23.71
C ALA A 342 15.09 1.08 23.35
N TYR A 343 14.19 1.05 24.33
CA TYR A 343 12.78 0.74 24.11
C TYR A 343 11.92 1.79 24.82
N TYR A 344 11.19 2.58 24.04
CA TYR A 344 10.30 3.63 24.54
C TYR A 344 8.86 3.12 24.52
N VAL A 345 8.13 3.32 25.62
CA VAL A 345 6.68 3.10 25.71
C VAL A 345 6.01 4.45 25.82
N LEU A 346 5.22 4.76 24.80
CA LEU A 346 4.51 6.03 24.66
C LEU A 346 3.17 5.93 25.40
N PRO A 347 2.91 6.80 26.40
CA PRO A 347 1.74 6.66 27.26
C PRO A 347 0.44 6.82 26.48
N ARG A 348 -0.60 6.12 26.94
CA ARG A 348 -1.98 6.41 26.53
C ARG A 348 -2.36 7.78 27.09
N THR A 349 -2.83 8.65 26.21
CA THR A 349 -3.40 9.97 26.54
C THR A 349 -4.87 9.88 26.92
N ASP A 350 -5.42 10.96 27.45
CA ASP A 350 -6.86 11.11 27.71
C ASP A 350 -7.69 10.75 26.46
N VAL A 351 -7.34 11.28 25.29
CA VAL A 351 -8.03 10.94 24.03
C VAL A 351 -7.96 9.43 23.79
N SER A 352 -6.76 8.86 23.76
CA SER A 352 -6.64 7.44 23.43
C SER A 352 -7.28 6.52 24.47
N ARG A 353 -7.30 6.84 25.76
CA ARG A 353 -7.96 6.00 26.78
C ARG A 353 -9.45 5.81 26.53
N HIS A 354 -10.10 6.74 25.82
CA HIS A 354 -11.51 6.63 25.42
C HIS A 354 -11.74 6.04 24.02
N HIS A 355 -10.68 5.58 23.34
CA HIS A 355 -10.76 4.98 22.01
C HIS A 355 -10.04 3.62 21.97
N THR A 356 -10.51 2.73 21.10
CA THR A 356 -9.75 1.52 20.75
C THR A 356 -8.44 1.91 20.05
N PHE A 357 -7.44 1.03 20.11
CA PHE A 357 -6.23 1.22 19.30
C PHE A 357 -6.61 1.36 17.81
N PRO A 358 -6.13 2.41 17.12
CA PRO A 358 -6.31 2.52 15.69
C PRO A 358 -5.81 1.28 14.94
N SER A 359 -6.47 0.99 13.82
CA SER A 359 -6.08 -0.08 12.91
C SER A 359 -4.65 0.06 12.36
N PHE A 360 -4.10 1.27 12.40
CA PHE A 360 -2.73 1.64 12.04
C PHE A 360 -1.87 1.97 13.27
N GLY A 361 -0.54 1.87 13.12
CA GLY A 361 0.42 2.09 14.20
C GLY A 361 1.12 3.46 14.14
N PRO A 362 2.06 3.70 15.06
CA PRO A 362 2.91 4.89 15.03
C PRO A 362 3.78 4.89 13.78
N SER A 363 3.91 6.06 13.15
CA SER A 363 4.79 6.26 11.98
C SER A 363 6.01 7.08 12.36
N VAL A 364 7.14 6.76 11.71
CA VAL A 364 8.41 7.48 11.90
C VAL A 364 8.65 8.38 10.69
N MET A 365 8.94 9.64 10.95
CA MET A 365 9.37 10.62 9.95
C MET A 365 10.79 11.07 10.26
N THR A 366 11.71 10.79 9.35
CA THR A 366 13.12 11.18 9.47
C THR A 366 13.38 12.44 8.65
N PHE A 367 13.99 13.45 9.27
CA PHE A 367 14.29 14.74 8.65
C PHE A 367 15.73 14.78 8.11
N ARG A 368 16.00 15.74 7.22
CA ARG A 368 17.32 15.90 6.57
C ARG A 368 18.43 16.27 7.55
N ASP A 369 18.09 16.92 8.65
CA ASP A 369 19.03 17.26 9.72
C ASP A 369 19.33 16.08 10.65
N GLY A 370 18.73 14.92 10.39
CA GLY A 370 18.89 13.69 11.15
C GLY A 370 18.00 13.58 12.38
N THR A 371 17.18 14.59 12.68
CA THR A 371 16.14 14.47 13.71
C THR A 371 15.01 13.59 13.20
N LEU A 372 14.19 13.11 14.12
CA LEU A 372 13.05 12.26 13.78
C LEU A 372 11.82 12.60 14.62
N GLN A 373 10.66 12.40 14.02
CA GLN A 373 9.38 12.47 14.68
C GLN A 373 8.70 11.12 14.66
N VAL A 374 8.11 10.74 15.79
CA VAL A 374 7.20 9.60 15.88
C VAL A 374 5.79 10.14 16.05
N HIS A 375 4.95 9.91 15.06
CA HIS A 375 3.54 10.29 15.07
C HIS A 375 2.75 9.13 15.65
N SER A 376 2.32 9.28 16.90
CA SER A 376 1.52 8.29 17.62
C SER A 376 0.04 8.62 17.45
N PRO A 377 -0.73 7.84 16.68
CA PRO A 377 -2.16 8.06 16.54
C PRO A 377 -2.90 7.81 17.86
N GLN A 378 -4.03 8.48 18.07
CA GLN A 378 -4.79 8.42 19.33
C GLN A 378 -6.21 7.88 19.15
N ASN A 379 -6.69 7.75 17.90
CA ASN A 379 -8.02 7.26 17.57
C ASN A 379 -8.07 6.71 16.12
N ASP A 380 -9.15 5.98 15.79
CA ASP A 380 -9.42 5.46 14.44
C ASP A 380 -10.52 6.28 13.70
N GLY A 381 -10.56 7.59 13.97
CA GLY A 381 -11.59 8.49 13.44
C GLY A 381 -11.22 9.12 12.09
N PRO A 382 -12.18 9.79 11.43
CA PRO A 382 -11.97 10.44 10.12
C PRO A 382 -10.89 11.53 10.17
N THR A 383 -10.79 12.24 11.30
CA THR A 383 -9.67 13.11 11.62
C THR A 383 -8.83 12.40 12.68
N VAL A 384 -7.63 11.94 12.31
CA VAL A 384 -6.74 11.23 13.22
C VAL A 384 -6.10 12.24 14.19
N ALA A 385 -6.38 12.09 15.47
CA ALA A 385 -5.66 12.71 16.56
C ALA A 385 -4.27 12.06 16.69
N ALA A 386 -3.25 12.86 16.96
CA ALA A 386 -1.89 12.37 17.11
C ALA A 386 -1.12 13.12 18.21
N VAL A 387 -0.23 12.39 18.87
CA VAL A 387 0.88 12.95 19.65
C VAL A 387 2.15 12.78 18.83
N ILE A 388 2.89 13.86 18.64
CA ILE A 388 4.12 13.90 17.85
C ILE A 388 5.28 13.96 18.83
N TYR A 389 6.06 12.90 18.89
CA TYR A 389 7.26 12.81 19.73
C TYR A 389 8.50 13.17 18.90
N GLU A 390 9.29 14.14 19.36
CA GLU A 390 10.49 14.60 18.65
C GLU A 390 11.75 14.03 19.31
N PHE A 391 12.56 13.30 18.54
CA PHE A 391 13.84 12.80 19.00
C PHE A 391 14.99 13.51 18.29
N ALA A 392 16.08 13.69 19.02
CA ALA A 392 17.33 14.18 18.47
C ALA A 392 18.04 13.11 17.62
N THR A 393 19.14 13.51 16.98
CA THR A 393 19.96 12.64 16.11
C THR A 393 20.58 11.46 16.86
N ASP A 394 20.78 11.59 18.16
CA ASP A 394 21.22 10.53 19.08
C ASP A 394 20.09 9.62 19.56
N LEU A 395 18.89 9.80 19.01
CA LEU A 395 17.65 9.10 19.37
C LEU A 395 17.19 9.35 20.81
N THR A 396 17.65 10.44 21.44
CA THR A 396 17.11 10.91 22.72
C THR A 396 15.76 11.59 22.48
N LEU A 397 14.72 11.15 23.19
CA LEU A 397 13.40 11.80 23.18
C LEU A 397 13.48 13.17 23.86
N ARG A 398 13.18 14.25 23.13
CA ARG A 398 13.35 15.64 23.60
C ARG A 398 12.05 16.27 24.09
N GLN A 399 10.98 16.13 23.31
CA GLN A 399 9.70 16.76 23.58
C GLN A 399 8.57 16.04 22.84
N ALA A 400 7.34 16.37 23.22
CA ALA A 400 6.14 15.94 22.52
C ALA A 400 5.27 17.16 22.16
N ARG A 401 4.42 17.00 21.15
CA ARG A 401 3.40 17.97 20.76
C ARG A 401 2.08 17.27 20.47
N PHE A 402 1.00 17.97 20.71
CA PHE A 402 -0.33 17.52 20.32
C PHE A 402 -0.69 18.13 18.96
N ALA A 403 -1.14 17.30 18.02
CA ALA A 403 -1.71 17.80 16.78
C ALA A 403 -2.99 18.59 17.06
N ASP A 404 -3.39 19.54 16.20
CA ASP A 404 -4.62 20.30 16.39
C ASP A 404 -5.86 19.39 16.50
N SER A 405 -5.88 18.31 15.72
CA SER A 405 -6.92 17.28 15.77
C SER A 405 -7.03 16.58 17.13
N PHE A 406 -5.95 16.48 17.91
CA PHE A 406 -6.00 15.97 19.28
C PHE A 406 -6.93 16.81 20.14
N TRP A 407 -6.81 18.14 20.05
CA TRP A 407 -7.62 19.05 20.84
C TRP A 407 -9.07 19.13 20.36
N GLU A 408 -9.35 18.84 19.10
CA GLU A 408 -10.71 18.64 18.61
C GLU A 408 -11.37 17.44 19.29
N TRP A 409 -10.69 16.29 19.32
CA TRP A 409 -11.18 15.10 20.00
C TRP A 409 -11.30 15.27 21.50
N HIS A 410 -10.33 15.92 22.14
CA HIS A 410 -10.38 16.23 23.57
C HIS A 410 -11.64 17.03 23.91
N ARG A 411 -11.95 18.11 23.17
CA ARG A 411 -13.16 18.92 23.37
C ARG A 411 -14.45 18.13 23.12
N LEU A 412 -14.46 17.19 22.18
CA LEU A 412 -15.61 16.30 21.96
C LEU A 412 -15.83 15.39 23.17
N LEU A 413 -14.77 14.82 23.72
CA LEU A 413 -14.86 13.98 24.92
C LEU A 413 -15.26 14.78 26.16
N GLU A 414 -14.79 16.03 26.29
CA GLU A 414 -15.24 16.99 27.30
C GLU A 414 -16.75 17.27 27.18
N ALA A 415 -17.23 17.61 25.97
CA ALA A 415 -18.64 17.87 25.71
C ALA A 415 -19.54 16.64 25.96
N ASP A 416 -19.02 15.44 25.71
CA ASP A 416 -19.66 14.15 26.03
C ASP A 416 -19.65 13.82 27.54
N GLY A 417 -18.99 14.63 28.38
CA GLY A 417 -18.83 14.37 29.81
C GLY A 417 -17.89 13.21 30.14
N LYS A 418 -17.04 12.79 29.21
CA LYS A 418 -16.05 11.72 29.40
C LYS A 418 -14.76 12.23 30.04
N LEU A 419 -14.46 13.52 29.87
CA LEU A 419 -13.35 14.20 30.52
C LEU A 419 -13.90 15.23 31.51
N ASP A 420 -13.25 15.35 32.66
CA ASP A 420 -13.64 16.21 33.78
C ASP A 420 -12.91 17.56 33.81
N HIS A 421 -12.11 17.84 32.78
CA HIS A 421 -11.29 19.03 32.68
C HIS A 421 -11.31 19.60 31.26
N PRO A 422 -11.20 20.94 31.12
CA PRO A 422 -11.17 21.57 29.81
C PRO A 422 -9.80 21.42 29.14
N ALA A 423 -9.80 21.50 27.81
CA ALA A 423 -8.60 21.35 26.98
C ALA A 423 -7.43 22.30 27.35
N ASP A 424 -7.70 23.51 27.85
CA ASP A 424 -6.70 24.50 28.27
C ASP A 424 -6.04 24.15 29.62
N ARG A 425 -6.74 23.40 30.48
CA ARG A 425 -6.26 22.91 31.78
C ARG A 425 -5.94 21.42 31.79
N CYS A 426 -5.83 20.80 30.61
CA CYS A 426 -5.45 19.39 30.49
C CYS A 426 -4.09 19.13 31.15
N PRO A 427 -3.99 18.20 32.13
CA PRO A 427 -2.75 17.88 32.82
C PRO A 427 -1.63 17.44 31.88
N GLU A 428 -1.97 16.80 30.75
CA GLU A 428 -1.01 16.29 29.77
C GLU A 428 -0.23 17.42 29.06
N ARG A 429 -0.69 18.68 29.14
CA ARG A 429 0.09 19.85 28.69
C ARG A 429 1.35 20.09 29.53
N GLN A 430 1.40 19.58 30.77
CA GLN A 430 2.54 19.77 31.66
C GLN A 430 3.68 18.79 31.37
N GLY A 431 3.39 17.70 30.66
CA GLY A 431 4.36 16.68 30.29
C GLY A 431 3.71 15.30 30.14
N LEU A 432 4.39 14.40 29.44
CA LEU A 432 3.99 13.01 29.24
C LEU A 432 5.00 12.08 29.93
N GLN A 433 4.49 11.11 30.68
CA GLN A 433 5.30 10.09 31.35
C GLN A 433 5.60 8.94 30.38
N VAL A 434 6.78 8.96 29.76
CA VAL A 434 7.25 7.90 28.86
C VAL A 434 8.08 6.91 29.65
N GLN A 435 7.90 5.61 29.41
CA GLN A 435 8.80 4.60 29.96
C GLN A 435 9.93 4.36 28.97
N LEU A 436 11.17 4.41 29.45
CA LEU A 436 12.37 4.15 28.69
C LEU A 436 13.09 2.97 29.31
N TRP A 437 13.32 1.93 28.52
CA TRP A 437 14.26 0.88 28.84
C TRP A 437 15.58 1.07 28.09
N THR A 438 16.70 0.91 28.80
CA THR A 438 18.03 0.74 28.20
C THR A 438 18.76 -0.41 28.87
N ARG A 439 19.69 -1.04 28.16
CA ARG A 439 20.48 -2.15 28.71
C ARG A 439 21.25 -1.77 29.97
N THR A 440 21.76 -0.53 30.04
CA THR A 440 22.57 -0.05 31.17
C THR A 440 21.75 0.33 32.39
N ALA A 441 20.51 0.77 32.19
CA ALA A 441 19.75 1.44 33.24
C ALA A 441 18.41 0.74 33.58
N GLY A 442 18.02 -0.27 32.81
CA GLY A 442 16.71 -0.91 32.93
C GLY A 442 15.58 0.06 32.60
N TRP A 443 14.39 -0.21 33.14
CA TRP A 443 13.20 0.62 33.00
C TRP A 443 13.28 1.89 33.84
N GLN A 444 12.98 3.03 33.23
CA GLN A 444 12.91 4.35 33.84
C GLN A 444 11.70 5.12 33.34
N THR A 445 11.08 5.89 34.22
CA THR A 445 10.08 6.89 33.81
C THR A 445 10.80 8.19 33.48
N ILE A 446 10.61 8.69 32.26
CA ILE A 446 11.06 10.02 31.84
C ILE A 446 9.87 10.95 31.64
N ASN A 447 9.96 12.17 32.16
CA ASN A 447 8.96 13.20 31.92
C ASN A 447 9.33 13.99 30.65
N VAL A 448 8.53 13.83 29.61
CA VAL A 448 8.74 14.47 28.31
C VAL A 448 7.95 15.79 28.29
N PRO A 449 8.60 16.95 28.10
CA PRO A 449 7.89 18.21 28.05
C PRO A 449 6.99 18.27 26.81
N VAL A 450 5.80 18.83 26.98
CA VAL A 450 4.89 19.15 25.87
C VAL A 450 5.06 20.61 25.49
N ARG A 451 5.15 20.91 24.19
CA ARG A 451 5.26 22.29 23.67
C ARG A 451 4.23 22.63 22.62
#